data_AF-A0A0G1TVC1-F1
#
_entry.id   AF-A0A0G1TVC1-F1
#
_cell.length_a   1.000
_cell.length_b   1.000
_cell.length_c   1.000
_cell.angle_alpha   90.00
_cell.angle_beta   90.00
_cell.angle_gamma   90.00
#
_symmetry.space_group_name_H-M   'P 1'
#
loop_
_entity.id
_entity.type
_entity.pdbx_description
1 polymer ?
#
loop_
_entity_poly.entity_id
_entity_poly.type
_entity_poly.pdbx_seq_one_letter_code
_entity_poly.pdbx_strand_id
1 'polypeptide(L)'
;MFDLPDINDVAIIALPLAISLSGIIQFILLMAFLGVRIGGLRMKEVRRSAQKIIVAGFACGVAVYFAIHLATGFLDTRTFFGVFGQTAAAAIAGTAAYLAAAYFLRVPELAAIWSSVVRQIPGQSRKVIA
;
A
#
# COMPACT_ATOMS: atom_id res chain seq x y z
N MET A 1 16.94 32.72 -28.85
CA MET A 1 16.90 31.34 -29.35
C MET A 1 17.18 30.44 -28.15
N PHE A 2 16.14 30.17 -27.36
CA PHE A 2 16.17 29.25 -26.23
C PHE A 2 15.19 28.14 -26.57
N ASP A 3 15.63 27.18 -27.38
CA ASP A 3 14.91 25.93 -27.52
C ASP A 3 15.10 25.18 -26.20
N LEU A 4 14.01 25.02 -25.43
CA LEU A 4 13.95 24.15 -24.25
C LEU A 4 13.43 22.77 -24.71
N PRO A 5 14.30 21.84 -25.11
CA PRO A 5 13.90 20.45 -25.38
C PRO A 5 13.49 19.67 -24.12
N ASP A 6 13.57 20.28 -22.93
CA ASP A 6 13.48 19.62 -21.61
C ASP A 6 12.06 19.57 -21.00
N ILE A 7 11.12 20.38 -21.47
CA ILE A 7 9.76 20.44 -20.90
C ILE A 7 8.89 19.22 -21.22
N ASN A 8 9.17 18.50 -22.32
CA ASN A 8 8.37 17.34 -22.73
C ASN A 8 8.61 16.13 -21.81
N ASP A 9 9.84 15.92 -21.35
CA ASP A 9 10.16 14.82 -20.42
C ASP A 9 9.53 15.06 -19.03
N VAL A 10 9.52 16.32 -18.57
CA VAL A 10 8.83 16.71 -17.34
C VAL A 10 7.32 16.50 -17.47
N ALA A 11 6.73 16.80 -18.63
CA ALA A 11 5.31 16.60 -18.88
C ALA A 11 4.87 15.13 -18.78
N ILE A 12 5.72 14.18 -19.21
CA ILE A 12 5.43 12.74 -19.16
C ILE A 12 5.31 12.24 -17.71
N ILE A 13 6.13 12.76 -16.80
CA ILE A 13 6.09 12.40 -15.36
C ILE A 13 5.03 13.23 -14.61
N ALA A 14 4.80 14.48 -15.03
CA ALA A 14 3.83 15.36 -14.42
C ALA A 14 2.39 14.87 -14.57
N LEU A 15 2.06 14.18 -15.66
CA LEU A 15 0.71 13.69 -15.92
C LEU A 15 0.21 12.67 -14.87
N PRO A 16 0.91 11.54 -14.59
CA PRO A 16 0.50 10.61 -13.54
C PRO A 16 0.59 11.22 -12.13
N LEU A 17 1.50 12.16 -11.91
CA LEU A 17 1.56 12.91 -10.65
C LEU A 17 0.32 13.78 -10.44
N ALA A 18 -0.12 14.51 -11.48
CA ALA A 18 -1.31 15.34 -11.43
C ALA A 18 -2.58 14.50 -11.21
N ILE A 19 -2.69 13.33 -11.86
CA ILE A 19 -3.81 12.40 -11.65
C ILE A 19 -3.82 11.88 -10.21
N SER A 20 -2.66 11.47 -9.69
CA SER A 20 -2.54 10.98 -8.31
C SER A 20 -2.90 12.07 -7.30
N LEU A 21 -2.43 13.30 -7.52
CA LEU A 21 -2.71 14.45 -6.66
C LEU A 21 -4.19 14.83 -6.70
N SER A 22 -4.80 14.86 -7.89
CA SER A 22 -6.23 15.09 -8.06
C SER A 22 -7.06 14.05 -7.31
N GLY A 23 -6.70 12.77 -7.41
CA GLY A 23 -7.36 11.69 -6.67
C GLY A 23 -7.27 11.86 -5.15
N ILE A 24 -6.12 12.27 -4.63
CA ILE A 24 -5.94 12.55 -3.19
C ILE A 24 -6.85 13.71 -2.75
N ILE A 25 -6.87 14.81 -3.51
CA ILE A 25 -7.71 15.98 -3.20
C ILE A 25 -9.20 15.59 -3.24
N GLN A 26 -9.62 14.85 -4.28
CA GLN A 26 -11.00 14.39 -4.41
C GLN A 26 -11.42 13.47 -3.25
N PHE A 27 -10.54 12.55 -2.85
CA PHE A 27 -10.77 11.67 -1.70
C PHE A 27 -10.92 12.46 -0.39
N ILE A 28 -10.07 13.46 -0.15
CA ILE A 28 -10.14 14.32 1.03
C ILE A 28 -11.46 15.12 1.03
N LEU A 29 -11.85 15.70 -0.11
CA LEU A 29 -13.11 16.43 -0.25
C LEU A 29 -14.30 15.53 0.03
N LEU A 30 -14.35 14.33 -0.56
CA LEU A 30 -15.41 13.36 -0.33
C LEU A 30 -15.49 12.98 1.14
N MET A 31 -14.36 12.66 1.79
CA MET A 31 -14.34 12.33 3.21
C MET A 31 -14.85 13.49 4.09
N ALA A 32 -14.48 14.73 3.76
CA ALA A 32 -14.95 15.92 4.49
C ALA A 32 -16.47 16.10 4.35
N PHE A 33 -17.00 16.06 3.13
CA PHE A 33 -18.44 16.18 2.86
C PHE A 33 -19.24 15.02 3.45
N LEU A 34 -18.71 13.80 3.38
CA LEU A 34 -19.36 12.60 3.89
C LEU A 34 -19.46 12.62 5.42
N GLY A 35 -18.41 13.13 6.10
CA GLY A 35 -18.42 13.33 7.55
C GLY A 35 -19.50 14.32 8.01
N VAL A 36 -19.70 15.40 7.24
CA VAL A 36 -20.74 16.41 7.53
C VAL A 36 -22.15 15.88 7.27
N ARG A 37 -22.35 15.09 6.20
CA ARG A 37 -23.70 14.68 5.76
C ARG A 37 -24.25 13.43 6.45
N ILE A 38 -23.40 12.46 6.80
CA ILE A 38 -23.84 11.15 7.31
C ILE A 38 -23.62 10.99 8.81
N GLY A 39 -22.70 11.75 9.43
CA GLY A 39 -22.53 11.84 10.90
C GLY A 39 -22.14 10.54 11.63
N GLY A 40 -22.21 9.37 10.99
CA GLY A 40 -22.00 8.04 11.56
C GLY A 40 -20.68 7.36 11.18
N LEU A 41 -19.80 8.05 10.45
CA LEU A 41 -18.46 7.52 10.19
C LEU A 41 -17.64 7.56 11.48
N ARG A 42 -17.13 6.38 11.90
CA ARG A 42 -16.15 6.23 12.99
C ARG A 42 -14.81 6.84 12.54
N MET A 43 -14.79 8.14 12.25
CA MET A 43 -13.65 8.89 11.69
C MET A 43 -12.40 8.76 12.57
N LYS A 44 -12.61 8.63 13.89
CA LYS A 44 -11.53 8.36 14.87
C LYS A 44 -10.85 7.02 14.63
N GLU A 45 -11.60 5.99 14.25
CA GLU A 45 -11.04 4.67 13.96
C GLU A 45 -10.37 4.63 12.60
N VAL A 46 -11.00 5.21 11.56
CA VAL A 46 -10.38 5.31 10.24
C VAL A 46 -9.03 6.04 10.34
N ARG A 47 -8.97 7.15 11.07
CA ARG A 47 -7.72 7.88 11.29
C ARG A 47 -6.69 7.06 12.06
N ARG A 48 -7.11 6.37 13.13
CA ARG A 48 -6.19 5.55 13.95
C ARG A 48 -5.61 4.39 13.14
N SER A 49 -6.42 3.77 12.29
CA SER A 49 -5.99 2.66 11.47
C SER A 49 -5.13 3.12 10.28
N ALA A 50 -5.48 4.26 9.64
CA ALA A 50 -4.62 4.91 8.64
C ALA A 50 -3.21 5.23 9.17
N GLN A 51 -3.10 5.76 10.39
CA GLN A 51 -1.79 6.01 11.03
C GLN A 51 -0.99 4.72 11.21
N LYS A 52 -1.63 3.63 11.61
CA LYS A 52 -0.99 2.31 11.73
C LYS A 52 -0.52 1.78 10.38
N ILE A 53 -1.32 1.94 9.34
CA ILE A 53 -0.95 1.53 7.97
C ILE A 53 0.26 2.33 7.50
N ILE A 54 0.31 3.65 7.73
CA ILE A 54 1.46 4.48 7.35
C ILE A 54 2.74 4.00 8.04
N VAL A 55 2.68 3.70 9.35
CA VAL A 55 3.83 3.18 10.10
C VAL A 55 4.27 1.79 9.60
N ALA A 56 3.31 0.89 9.35
CA ALA A 56 3.60 -0.43 8.80
C ALA A 56 4.18 -0.35 7.37
N GLY A 57 3.68 0.58 6.55
CA GLY A 57 4.19 0.87 5.21
C GLY A 57 5.63 1.40 5.24
N PHE A 58 5.96 2.27 6.20
CA PHE A 58 7.33 2.74 6.39
C PHE A 58 8.28 1.60 6.78
N ALA A 59 7.87 0.74 7.72
CA ALA A 59 8.65 -0.45 8.10
C ALA A 59 8.85 -1.41 6.92
N CYS A 60 7.82 -1.60 6.09
CA CYS A 60 7.91 -2.37 4.85
C CYS A 60 8.89 -1.75 3.85
N GLY A 61 8.81 -0.43 3.63
CA GLY A 61 9.75 0.27 2.74
C GLY A 61 11.21 0.11 3.16
N VAL A 62 11.49 0.21 4.46
CA VAL A 62 12.83 -0.06 5.01
C VAL A 62 13.25 -1.51 4.78
N ALA A 63 12.37 -2.48 5.05
CA ALA A 63 12.68 -3.89 4.85
C ALA A 63 12.93 -4.25 3.37
N VAL A 64 12.14 -3.69 2.46
CA VAL A 64 12.34 -3.84 1.01
C VAL A 64 13.67 -3.23 0.57
N TYR A 65 14.01 -2.04 1.08
CA TYR A 65 15.29 -1.40 0.79
C TYR A 65 16.47 -2.30 1.18
N PHE A 66 16.45 -2.87 2.39
CA PHE A 66 17.45 -3.83 2.84
C PHE A 66 17.46 -5.10 1.99
N ALA A 67 16.29 -5.64 1.63
CA ALA A 67 16.18 -6.83 0.80
C ALA A 67 16.77 -6.63 -0.60
N ILE A 68 16.50 -5.48 -1.23
CA ILE A 68 17.08 -5.10 -2.52
C ILE A 68 18.59 -4.96 -2.41
N HIS A 69 19.10 -4.33 -1.35
CA HIS A 69 20.53 -4.13 -1.12
C HIS A 69 21.29 -5.44 -0.88
N LEU A 70 20.70 -6.38 -0.13
CA LEU A 70 21.24 -7.73 0.01
C LEU A 70 21.21 -8.49 -1.31
N ALA A 71 20.12 -8.36 -2.07
CA ALA A 71 19.94 -9.05 -3.34
C ALA A 71 20.88 -8.51 -4.44
N THR A 72 21.23 -7.21 -4.45
CA THR A 72 22.26 -6.66 -5.37
C THR A 72 23.64 -7.29 -5.17
N GLY A 73 23.94 -7.83 -3.99
CA GLY A 73 25.20 -8.52 -3.73
C GLY A 73 25.28 -9.94 -4.30
N PHE A 74 24.12 -10.56 -4.59
CA PHE A 74 24.02 -11.96 -5.05
C PHE A 74 23.56 -12.09 -6.51
N LEU A 75 22.83 -11.10 -7.04
CA LEU A 75 22.21 -11.14 -8.37
C LEU A 75 22.77 -10.05 -9.27
N ASP A 76 23.30 -10.44 -10.43
CA ASP A 76 23.89 -9.53 -11.41
C ASP A 76 22.78 -8.71 -12.11
N THR A 77 22.65 -7.45 -11.72
CA THR A 77 21.61 -6.51 -12.18
C THR A 77 21.74 -6.14 -13.67
N ARG A 78 22.79 -6.62 -14.35
CA ARG A 78 23.02 -6.39 -15.78
C ARG A 78 22.17 -7.27 -16.70
N THR A 79 21.50 -8.30 -16.16
CA THR A 79 20.63 -9.18 -16.95
C THR A 79 19.16 -9.01 -16.57
N PHE A 80 18.27 -9.12 -17.56
CA PHE A 80 16.82 -9.08 -17.35
C PHE A 80 16.36 -10.09 -16.28
N PHE A 81 16.94 -11.29 -16.29
CA PHE A 81 16.68 -12.33 -15.30
C PHE A 81 17.23 -11.98 -13.91
N GLY A 82 18.36 -11.27 -13.81
CA GLY A 82 18.90 -10.78 -12.55
C GLY A 82 17.99 -9.74 -11.89
N VAL A 83 17.52 -8.75 -12.66
CA VAL A 83 16.57 -7.74 -12.17
C VAL A 83 15.23 -8.37 -11.81
N PHE A 84 14.71 -9.28 -12.63
CA PHE A 84 13.45 -9.98 -12.35
C PHE A 84 13.55 -10.86 -11.10
N GLY A 85 14.65 -11.60 -10.94
CA GLY A 85 14.88 -12.42 -9.73
C GLY A 85 15.03 -11.55 -8.48
N GLN A 86 15.70 -10.41 -8.60
CA GLN A 86 15.86 -9.45 -7.51
C GLN A 86 14.53 -8.84 -7.08
N THR A 87 13.69 -8.40 -8.02
CA THR A 87 12.37 -7.84 -7.69
C THR A 87 11.44 -8.90 -7.13
N ALA A 88 11.47 -10.14 -7.63
CA ALA A 88 10.71 -11.24 -7.06
C ALA A 88 11.14 -11.56 -5.62
N ALA A 89 12.45 -11.65 -5.35
CA ALA A 89 12.97 -11.86 -4.01
C ALA A 89 12.64 -10.69 -3.07
N ALA A 90 12.77 -9.46 -3.53
CA ALA A 90 12.40 -8.26 -2.79
C ALA A 90 10.89 -8.17 -2.51
N ALA A 91 10.05 -8.60 -3.46
CA ALA A 91 8.60 -8.65 -3.28
C ALA A 91 8.20 -9.67 -2.21
N ILE A 92 8.83 -10.85 -2.20
CA ILE A 92 8.59 -11.88 -1.17
C ILE A 92 9.06 -11.38 0.20
N ALA A 93 10.29 -10.85 0.28
CA ALA A 93 10.84 -10.32 1.53
C ALA A 93 10.03 -9.13 2.06
N GLY A 94 9.63 -8.21 1.18
CA GLY A 94 8.78 -7.07 1.50
C GLY A 94 7.40 -7.49 1.98
N THR A 95 6.79 -8.48 1.33
CA THR A 95 5.49 -9.02 1.74
C THR A 95 5.59 -9.68 3.12
N ALA A 96 6.63 -10.49 3.35
CA ALA A 96 6.88 -11.11 4.65
C ALA A 96 7.09 -10.05 5.75
N ALA A 97 7.88 -9.01 5.46
CA ALA A 97 8.12 -7.91 6.40
C ALA A 97 6.86 -7.08 6.67
N TYR A 98 6.05 -6.81 5.65
CA TYR A 98 4.77 -6.11 5.80
C TYR A 98 3.79 -6.92 6.65
N LEU A 99 3.69 -8.23 6.41
CA LEU A 99 2.85 -9.13 7.22
C LEU A 99 3.34 -9.19 8.67
N ALA A 100 4.65 -9.28 8.90
CA ALA A 100 5.24 -9.26 10.24
C ALA A 100 4.97 -7.92 10.96
N ALA A 101 5.16 -6.79 10.27
CA ALA A 101 4.88 -5.47 10.81
C ALA A 101 3.38 -5.27 11.09
N ALA A 102 2.50 -5.68 10.18
CA ALA A 102 1.06 -5.60 10.34
C ALA A 102 0.55 -6.49 11.49
N TYR A 103 1.15 -7.66 11.67
CA TYR A 103 0.90 -8.54 12.81
C TYR A 103 1.34 -7.89 14.13
N PHE A 104 2.57 -7.33 14.17
CA PHE A 104 3.11 -6.67 15.35
C PHE A 104 2.30 -5.43 15.76
N LEU A 105 1.86 -4.63 14.79
CA LEU A 105 1.09 -3.41 15.04
C LEU A 105 -0.40 -3.68 15.39
N ARG A 106 -0.81 -4.96 15.41
CA ARG A 106 -2.19 -5.43 15.64
C ARG A 106 -3.18 -4.53 14.92
N VAL A 107 -2.97 -4.39 13.62
CA VAL A 107 -3.79 -3.51 12.81
C VAL A 107 -5.21 -4.10 12.79
N PRO A 108 -6.24 -3.37 13.25
CA PRO A 108 -7.61 -3.88 13.29
C PRO A 108 -8.13 -4.21 11.89
N GLU A 109 -7.57 -3.61 10.84
CA GLU A 109 -7.87 -3.96 9.45
C GLU A 109 -7.39 -5.35 9.07
N LEU A 110 -6.25 -5.83 9.59
CA LEU A 110 -5.81 -7.19 9.29
C LEU A 110 -6.78 -8.22 9.90
N ALA A 111 -7.27 -7.94 11.12
CA ALA A 111 -8.32 -8.74 11.74
C ALA A 111 -9.66 -8.63 10.98
N ALA A 112 -10.02 -7.43 10.48
CA ALA A 112 -11.22 -7.22 9.68
C ALA A 112 -11.15 -7.93 8.31
N ILE A 113 -10.01 -7.86 7.62
CA ILE A 113 -9.74 -8.55 6.35
C ILE A 113 -9.78 -10.06 6.58
N TRP A 114 -9.09 -10.57 7.61
CA TRP A 114 -9.13 -11.99 7.95
C TRP A 114 -10.55 -12.47 8.26
N SER A 115 -11.31 -11.70 9.04
CA SER A 115 -12.71 -12.01 9.36
C SER A 115 -13.64 -11.95 8.14
N SER A 116 -13.34 -11.08 7.16
CA SER A 116 -14.11 -10.94 5.92
C SER A 116 -13.76 -12.04 4.92
N VAL A 117 -12.50 -12.44 4.83
CA VAL A 117 -12.02 -13.58 4.04
C VAL A 117 -12.59 -14.89 4.60
N VAL A 118 -12.55 -15.09 5.92
CA VAL A 118 -13.16 -16.26 6.58
C VAL A 118 -14.67 -16.31 6.36
N ARG A 119 -15.36 -15.16 6.33
CA ARG A 119 -16.80 -15.08 6.06
C ARG A 119 -17.18 -15.42 4.61
N GLN A 120 -16.28 -15.23 3.64
CA GLN A 120 -16.53 -15.57 2.25
C GLN A 120 -16.28 -17.06 1.93
N ILE A 121 -15.81 -17.85 2.91
CA ILE A 121 -15.72 -19.30 2.78
C ILE A 121 -17.14 -19.88 2.96
N PRO A 122 -17.75 -20.50 1.93
CA PRO A 122 -19.18 -20.86 1.90
C PRO A 122 -19.59 -21.99 2.88
N GLY A 123 -18.70 -22.46 3.76
CA GLY A 123 -18.94 -23.61 4.65
C GLY A 123 -19.42 -23.29 6.07
N GLN A 124 -19.47 -22.03 6.51
CA GLN A 124 -19.72 -21.68 7.92
C GLN A 124 -21.01 -20.88 8.18
N SER A 125 -21.94 -20.81 7.22
CA SER A 125 -23.21 -20.08 7.40
C SER A 125 -24.32 -20.91 8.11
N ARG A 126 -24.09 -22.19 8.45
CA ARG A 126 -25.14 -23.09 8.95
C ARG A 126 -25.18 -23.29 10.47
N LYS A 127 -24.27 -22.70 11.26
CA LYS A 127 -24.21 -22.92 12.73
C LYS A 127 -24.71 -21.77 13.61
N VAL A 128 -25.21 -20.67 13.03
CA VAL A 128 -25.65 -19.49 13.81
C VAL A 128 -27.18 -19.39 13.92
N ILE A 129 -27.92 -20.39 13.43
CA ILE A 129 -29.39 -20.42 13.46
C ILE A 129 -29.92 -21.76 14.03
N ALA A 130 -29.31 -22.24 15.12
CA ALA A 130 -29.80 -23.36 15.91
C ALA A 130 -29.65 -23.05 17.39
#